data_AF-A0A1V2L987-F1
#
_entry.id   AF-A0A1V2L987-F1
#
_cell.length_a   1.000
_cell.length_b   1.000
_cell.length_c   1.000
_cell.angle_alpha   90.00
_cell.angle_beta   90.00
_cell.angle_gamma   90.00
#
_symmetry.space_group_name_H-M   'P 1'
#
loop_
_entity.id
_entity.type
_entity.pdbx_description
1 polymer ?
#
loop_
_entity_poly.entity_id
_entity_poly.type
_entity_poly.pdbx_seq_one_letter_code
_entity_poly.pdbx_strand_id
1 'polypeptide(L)'
;MLSCAGADRLQQGMRGAWGKPHGLAARVDIGQIIFSVRTKDSNKEVAIEGLRRARYKFPGQQKIILSKKWGFTNLDREEYIRRKNLGEVKDDGAFVKFLSKKGPLEENLRQFPNYQFQA
;
A
#
# COMPACT_ATOMS: atom_id res chain seq x y z
N MET A 1 -18.20 28.83 16.11
CA MET A 1 -19.47 29.53 16.33
C MET A 1 -19.93 29.25 17.75
N LEU A 2 -20.41 30.26 18.46
CA LEU A 2 -20.89 30.09 19.84
C LEU A 2 -22.28 29.46 19.82
N SER A 3 -22.52 28.45 20.67
CA SER A 3 -23.80 27.74 20.75
C SER A 3 -24.75 28.31 21.84
N CYS A 4 -24.44 29.48 22.41
CA CYS A 4 -25.19 30.07 23.53
C CYS A 4 -26.24 31.10 23.08
N ALA A 5 -27.23 31.36 23.94
CA ALA A 5 -28.20 32.43 23.73
C ALA A 5 -27.51 33.80 23.71
N GLY A 6 -27.83 34.63 22.72
CA GLY A 6 -27.18 35.93 22.52
C GLY A 6 -25.81 35.88 21.84
N ALA A 7 -25.46 34.77 21.17
CA ALA A 7 -24.22 34.62 20.41
C ALA A 7 -23.95 35.77 19.42
N ASP A 8 -25.00 36.37 18.85
CA ASP A 8 -24.90 37.50 17.90
C ASP A 8 -24.26 38.75 18.50
N ARG A 9 -24.28 38.89 19.84
CA ARG A 9 -23.62 40.02 20.53
C ARG A 9 -22.11 39.83 20.65
N LEU A 10 -21.63 38.60 20.58
CA LEU A 10 -20.22 38.23 20.82
C LEU A 10 -19.52 37.78 19.54
N GLN A 11 -20.24 37.13 18.63
CA GLN A 11 -19.72 36.64 17.37
C GLN A 11 -20.07 37.60 16.24
N GLN A 12 -19.10 37.87 15.36
CA GLN A 12 -19.23 38.81 14.24
C GLN A 12 -19.73 38.12 12.96
N GLY A 13 -20.52 37.05 13.11
CA GLY A 13 -20.94 36.19 11.99
C GLY A 13 -19.76 35.59 11.22
N MET A 14 -19.68 35.91 9.93
CA MET A 14 -18.68 35.38 8.97
C MET A 14 -17.44 36.27 8.83
N ARG A 15 -17.33 37.38 9.58
CA ARG A 15 -16.14 38.23 9.55
C ARG A 15 -14.93 37.46 10.11
N GLY A 16 -13.85 37.37 9.32
CA GLY A 16 -12.63 36.67 9.74
C GLY A 16 -12.78 35.13 9.80
N ALA A 17 -13.54 34.54 8.88
CA ALA A 17 -13.89 33.11 8.90
C ALA A 17 -12.72 32.11 8.65
N TRP A 18 -11.46 32.57 8.57
CA TRP A 18 -10.33 31.66 8.48
C TRP A 18 -10.23 30.81 9.76
N GLY A 19 -10.33 29.49 9.57
CA GLY A 19 -10.41 28.53 10.67
C GLY A 19 -9.09 28.32 11.40
N LYS A 20 -9.17 27.64 12.55
CA LYS A 20 -8.01 27.06 13.23
C LYS A 20 -7.85 25.59 12.78
N PRO A 21 -6.63 25.03 12.81
CA PRO A 21 -6.44 23.60 12.54
C PRO A 21 -7.27 22.74 13.50
N HIS A 22 -8.04 21.79 12.96
CA HIS A 22 -8.91 20.91 13.74
C HIS A 22 -8.47 19.43 13.71
N GLY A 23 -7.99 18.96 12.56
CA GLY A 23 -7.54 17.58 12.39
C GLY A 23 -6.83 17.38 11.06
N LEU A 24 -6.36 16.15 10.82
CA LEU A 24 -5.70 15.73 9.59
C LEU A 24 -6.65 14.90 8.73
N ALA A 25 -6.45 14.94 7.42
CA ALA A 25 -7.18 14.11 6.46
C ALA A 25 -6.23 13.58 5.38
N ALA A 26 -6.50 12.37 4.89
CA ALA A 26 -5.82 11.80 3.74
C ALA A 26 -6.62 12.12 2.47
N ARG A 27 -5.98 12.71 1.46
CA ARG A 27 -6.58 12.90 0.13
C ARG A 27 -6.38 11.62 -0.67
N VAL A 28 -7.47 11.09 -1.24
CA VAL A 28 -7.47 9.81 -1.96
C VAL A 28 -8.12 9.99 -3.33
N ASP A 29 -7.45 9.52 -4.37
CA ASP A 29 -7.93 9.58 -5.76
C ASP A 29 -8.68 8.30 -6.18
N ILE A 30 -9.39 8.38 -7.31
CA ILE A 30 -10.08 7.23 -7.90
C ILE A 30 -9.06 6.17 -8.32
N GLY A 31 -9.23 4.94 -7.82
CA GLY A 31 -8.32 3.83 -8.10
C GLY A 31 -7.08 3.77 -7.19
N GLN A 32 -6.91 4.74 -6.28
CA GLN A 32 -5.84 4.70 -5.30
C GLN A 32 -6.09 3.61 -4.23
N ILE A 33 -5.05 2.86 -3.90
CA ILE A 33 -5.12 1.80 -2.89
C ILE A 33 -5.04 2.43 -1.49
N ILE A 34 -6.01 2.09 -0.63
CA ILE A 34 -6.06 2.55 0.77
C ILE A 34 -5.36 1.55 1.68
N PHE A 35 -5.76 0.27 1.63
CA PHE A 35 -5.15 -0.82 2.40
C PHE A 35 -4.63 -1.93 1.49
N SER A 36 -3.45 -2.42 1.82
CA SER A 36 -2.81 -3.58 1.19
C SER A 36 -2.54 -4.64 2.25
N VAL A 37 -2.99 -5.87 2.02
CA VAL A 37 -2.80 -6.99 2.93
C VAL A 37 -2.18 -8.15 2.17
N ARG A 38 -1.15 -8.79 2.77
CA ARG A 38 -0.54 -10.02 2.25
C ARG A 38 -0.79 -11.15 3.25
N THR A 39 -1.31 -12.27 2.77
CA THR A 39 -1.53 -13.49 3.56
C THR A 39 -1.22 -14.70 2.70
N LYS A 40 -1.18 -15.89 3.32
CA LYS A 40 -1.24 -17.15 2.58
C LYS A 40 -2.60 -17.26 1.87
N ASP A 41 -2.64 -18.00 0.76
CA ASP A 41 -3.86 -18.19 -0.03
C ASP A 41 -4.98 -18.87 0.79
N SER A 42 -4.62 -19.69 1.79
CA SER A 42 -5.56 -20.31 2.74
C SER A 42 -6.39 -19.29 3.54
N ASN A 43 -5.87 -18.08 3.78
CA ASN A 43 -6.51 -17.08 4.65
C ASN A 43 -7.24 -15.99 3.83
N LYS A 44 -7.43 -16.22 2.52
CA LYS A 44 -8.05 -15.28 1.60
C LYS A 44 -9.41 -14.79 2.07
N GLU A 45 -10.29 -15.69 2.50
CA GLU A 45 -11.66 -15.36 2.90
C GLU A 45 -11.68 -14.48 4.15
N VAL A 46 -10.81 -14.79 5.13
CA VAL A 46 -10.65 -14.00 6.36
C VAL A 46 -10.18 -12.58 6.04
N ALA A 47 -9.22 -12.43 5.13
CA ALA A 47 -8.73 -11.12 4.72
C ALA A 47 -9.81 -10.30 4.00
N ILE A 48 -10.58 -10.92 3.10
CA ILE A 48 -11.70 -10.27 2.39
C ILE A 48 -12.75 -9.79 3.40
N GLU A 49 -13.14 -10.64 4.36
CA GLU A 49 -14.12 -10.27 5.39
C GLU A 49 -13.61 -9.13 6.28
N GLY A 50 -12.33 -9.14 6.66
CA GLY A 50 -11.70 -8.05 7.41
C GLY A 50 -11.77 -6.71 6.66
N LEU A 51 -11.43 -6.70 5.37
CA LEU A 51 -11.53 -5.50 4.53
C LEU A 51 -12.99 -5.08 4.30
N ARG A 52 -13.91 -6.04 4.18
CA ARG A 52 -15.36 -5.78 4.08
C ARG A 52 -15.89 -5.07 5.32
N ARG A 53 -15.42 -5.46 6.51
CA ARG A 53 -15.75 -4.80 7.77
C ARG A 53 -15.13 -3.40 7.88
N ALA A 54 -13.86 -3.26 7.48
CA ALA A 54 -13.17 -1.96 7.47
C ALA A 54 -13.86 -0.94 6.57
N ARG A 55 -14.43 -1.39 5.44
CA ARG A 55 -15.19 -0.54 4.51
C ARG A 55 -16.33 0.22 5.18
N TYR A 56 -16.99 -0.33 6.21
CA TYR A 56 -18.05 0.39 6.94
C TYR A 56 -17.56 1.62 7.71
N LYS A 57 -16.25 1.80 7.85
CA LYS A 57 -15.65 2.93 8.56
C LYS A 57 -15.22 4.07 7.63
N PHE A 58 -15.31 3.87 6.31
CA PHE A 58 -14.97 4.87 5.32
C PHE A 58 -16.23 5.38 4.59
N PRO A 59 -16.29 6.68 4.26
CA PRO A 59 -17.35 7.21 3.41
C PRO A 59 -17.16 6.77 1.95
N GLY A 60 -18.24 6.71 1.16
CA GLY A 60 -18.19 6.42 -0.27
C GLY A 60 -18.14 4.93 -0.63
N GLN A 61 -17.64 4.61 -1.83
CA GLN A 61 -17.58 3.24 -2.35
C GLN A 61 -16.13 2.73 -2.43
N GLN A 62 -15.84 1.65 -1.69
CA GLN A 62 -14.57 0.94 -1.78
C GLN A 62 -14.78 -0.47 -2.37
N LYS A 63 -13.84 -0.86 -3.24
CA LYS A 63 -13.78 -2.19 -3.85
C LYS A 63 -12.63 -2.99 -3.25
N ILE A 64 -12.87 -4.27 -3.02
CA ILE A 64 -11.84 -5.23 -2.59
C ILE A 64 -11.37 -5.96 -3.85
N ILE A 65 -10.08 -5.88 -4.13
CA ILE A 65 -9.48 -6.46 -5.34
C ILE A 65 -8.42 -7.47 -4.93
N LEU A 66 -8.47 -8.65 -5.55
CA LEU A 66 -7.41 -9.64 -5.44
C LEU A 66 -6.32 -9.31 -6.46
N SER A 67 -5.15 -8.93 -5.96
CA SER A 67 -4.00 -8.63 -6.82
C SER A 67 -3.46 -9.89 -7.48
N LYS A 68 -3.04 -9.76 -8.75
CA LYS A 68 -2.29 -10.79 -9.49
C LYS A 68 -0.80 -10.84 -9.10
N LYS A 69 -0.36 -9.87 -8.31
CA LYS A 69 1.03 -9.72 -7.87
C LYS A 69 1.39 -10.70 -6.76
N TRP A 70 2.69 -10.97 -6.61
CA TRP A 70 3.20 -11.74 -5.48
C TRP A 70 3.38 -10.84 -4.26
N GLY A 71 2.43 -10.89 -3.31
CA GLY A 71 2.46 -10.07 -2.10
C GLY A 71 2.46 -8.57 -2.43
N PHE A 72 3.48 -7.85 -1.92
CA PHE A 72 3.66 -6.41 -2.15
C PHE A 72 4.74 -6.11 -3.20
N THR A 73 5.10 -7.10 -4.02
CA THR A 73 6.03 -6.88 -5.14
C THR A 73 5.28 -6.36 -6.37
N ASN A 74 6.04 -5.82 -7.33
CA ASN A 74 5.49 -5.38 -8.61
C ASN A 74 5.41 -6.51 -9.66
N LEU A 75 5.86 -7.72 -9.31
CA LEU A 75 5.88 -8.88 -10.20
C LEU A 75 4.59 -9.69 -10.05
N ASP A 76 4.11 -10.24 -11.17
CA ASP A 76 3.02 -11.21 -11.16
C ASP A 76 3.48 -12.53 -10.49
N ARG A 77 2.53 -13.33 -10.00
CA ARG A 77 2.83 -14.57 -9.27
C ARG A 77 3.74 -15.53 -10.08
N GLU A 78 3.44 -15.72 -11.36
CA GLU A 78 4.20 -16.62 -12.24
C GLU A 78 5.63 -16.10 -12.51
N GLU A 79 5.75 -14.81 -12.80
CA GLU A 79 7.04 -14.13 -13.02
C GLU A 79 7.93 -14.22 -11.77
N TYR A 80 7.36 -13.99 -10.59
CA TYR A 80 8.10 -14.06 -9.33
C TYR A 80 8.66 -15.47 -9.09
N ILE A 81 7.86 -16.51 -9.33
CA ILE A 81 8.30 -17.91 -9.19
C ILE A 81 9.43 -18.21 -10.17
N ARG A 82 9.31 -17.76 -11.44
CA ARG A 82 10.35 -17.95 -12.44
C ARG A 82 11.68 -17.32 -12.01
N ARG A 83 11.66 -16.04 -11.61
CA ARG A 83 12.87 -15.33 -11.15
C ARG A 83 13.48 -15.94 -9.91
N LYS A 84 12.63 -16.40 -8.99
CA LYS A 84 13.07 -17.11 -7.80
C LYS A 84 13.80 -18.42 -8.15
N ASN A 85 13.25 -19.19 -9.10
CA ASN A 85 13.87 -20.43 -9.57
C ASN A 85 15.20 -20.18 -10.30
N LEU A 86 15.31 -19.06 -11.02
CA LEU A 86 16.56 -18.63 -11.68
C LEU A 86 17.63 -18.09 -10.70
N GLY A 87 17.31 -17.92 -9.42
CA GLY A 87 18.23 -17.35 -8.44
C GLY A 87 18.40 -15.82 -8.54
N GLU A 88 17.47 -15.13 -9.22
CA GLU A 88 17.49 -13.66 -9.37
C GLU A 88 16.89 -12.90 -8.19
N VAL A 89 16.34 -13.61 -7.20
CA VAL A 89 15.64 -13.03 -6.05
C VAL A 89 16.43 -13.33 -4.79
N LYS A 90 16.70 -12.29 -4.00
CA LYS A 90 17.33 -12.37 -2.69
C LYS A 90 16.39 -11.79 -1.65
N ASP A 91 16.18 -12.51 -0.56
CA ASP A 91 15.35 -12.05 0.55
C ASP A 91 16.07 -10.93 1.33
N ASP A 92 15.34 -9.87 1.66
CA ASP A 92 15.82 -8.70 2.41
C ASP A 92 14.91 -8.46 3.63
N GLY A 93 14.76 -9.51 4.44
CA GLY A 93 13.89 -9.52 5.61
C GLY A 93 12.41 -9.46 5.24
N ALA A 94 11.86 -8.25 5.16
CA ALA A 94 10.43 -8.02 4.89
C ALA A 94 10.11 -7.89 3.40
N PHE A 95 11.11 -7.58 2.57
CA PHE A 95 10.99 -7.41 1.12
C PHE A 95 12.05 -8.24 0.37
N VAL A 96 12.18 -8.01 -0.93
CA VAL A 96 13.11 -8.75 -1.80
C VAL A 96 13.96 -7.80 -2.63
N LYS A 97 15.20 -8.20 -2.89
CA LYS A 97 16.12 -7.57 -3.84
C LYS A 97 16.17 -8.42 -5.11
N PHE A 98 16.21 -7.76 -6.25
CA PHE A 98 16.31 -8.41 -7.56
C PHE A 98 17.69 -8.19 -8.14
N LEU A 99 18.23 -9.21 -8.81
CA LEU A 99 19.45 -9.11 -9.56
C LEU A 99 19.29 -8.10 -10.72
N SER A 100 20.20 -7.14 -10.81
CA SER A 100 20.29 -6.20 -11.93
C SER A 100 21.20 -6.79 -13.02
N LYS A 101 20.86 -6.56 -14.30
CA LYS A 101 21.76 -6.88 -15.44
C LYS A 101 22.82 -5.78 -15.68
N LYS A 102 22.87 -4.76 -14.82
CA LYS A 102 23.80 -3.63 -14.88
C LYS A 102 24.58 -3.52 -13.57
N GLY A 103 25.71 -2.83 -13.62
CA GLY A 103 26.59 -2.58 -12.47
C GLY A 103 27.81 -3.52 -12.44
N PRO A 104 28.66 -3.40 -11.40
CA PRO A 104 29.85 -4.24 -11.26
C PRO A 104 29.50 -5.72 -11.21
N LEU A 105 30.07 -6.51 -12.12
CA LEU A 105 29.77 -7.94 -12.25
C LEU A 105 30.15 -8.71 -10.98
N GLU A 106 31.30 -8.39 -10.39
CA GLU A 106 31.80 -9.03 -9.17
C GLU A 106 30.82 -8.90 -7.99
N GLU A 107 30.28 -7.71 -7.77
CA GLU A 107 29.31 -7.46 -6.69
C GLU A 107 28.01 -8.21 -6.92
N ASN A 108 27.51 -8.23 -8.15
CA ASN A 108 26.29 -8.95 -8.51
C ASN A 108 26.44 -10.45 -8.28
N LEU A 109 27.57 -11.04 -8.68
CA LEU A 109 27.86 -12.46 -8.45
C LEU A 109 28.01 -12.79 -6.96
N ARG A 110 28.64 -11.90 -6.17
CA ARG A 110 28.73 -12.05 -4.71
C ARG A 110 27.36 -12.01 -4.03
N GLN A 111 26.47 -11.12 -4.49
CA GLN A 111 25.16 -10.97 -3.88
C GLN A 111 24.17 -12.07 -4.29
N PHE A 112 24.27 -12.56 -5.53
CA PHE A 112 23.37 -13.56 -6.13
C PHE A 112 24.18 -14.77 -6.66
N PRO A 113 24.81 -15.56 -5.77
CA PRO A 113 25.67 -16.67 -6.19
C PRO A 113 24.91 -17.83 -6.84
N ASN A 114 23.61 -17.95 -6.56
CA ASN A 114 22.76 -19.03 -7.09
C ASN A 114 22.12 -18.69 -8.45
N TYR A 115 22.48 -17.55 -9.05
CA TYR A 115 21.91 -17.13 -10.33
C TYR A 115 22.33 -18.09 -11.45
N GLN A 116 21.35 -18.66 -12.16
CA GLN A 116 21.59 -19.52 -13.31
C GLN A 116 21.47 -18.72 -14.60
N PHE A 117 22.57 -18.61 -15.35
CA PHE A 117 22.56 -17.98 -16.66
C PHE A 117 21.85 -18.90 -17.67
N GLN A 118 20.75 -18.44 -18.25
CA GLN A 118 20.16 -19.04 -19.44
C GLN A 118 20.79 -18.37 -20.67
N ALA A 119 21.52 -19.16 -21.46
CA ALA A 119 22.06 -18.77 -22.76
C ALA A 119 20.98 -18.83 -23.85
#